data_AF-A0A1S1LGG6-F1
#
_entry.id   AF-A0A1S1LGG6-F1
#
_cell.length_a   1.000
_cell.length_b   1.000
_cell.length_c   1.000
_cell.angle_alpha   90.00
_cell.angle_beta   90.00
_cell.angle_gamma   90.00
#
_symmetry.space_group_name_H-M   'P 1'
#
loop_
_entity.id
_entity.type
_entity.pdbx_description
1 polymer ?
#
loop_
_entity_poly.entity_id
_entity_poly.type
_entity_poly.pdbx_seq_one_letter_code
_entity_poly.pdbx_strand_id
1 'polypeptide(L)'
;MDNDVPVFGTPVPRKAYSFGTHRAENLDGHTSQDVAERDLEIPPTTVNLMDRFTVGADTYETVGVRDCTGGFHGWKPGIVVELKKVKG
;
A
#
# COMPACT_ATOMS: atom_id res chain seq x y z
N MET A 1 -7.77 -28.94 -11.90
CA MET A 1 -7.57 -27.92 -10.85
C MET A 1 -7.52 -26.61 -11.59
N ASP A 2 -8.64 -25.91 -11.64
CA ASP A 2 -8.69 -24.55 -12.18
C ASP A 2 -8.06 -23.62 -11.16
N ASN A 3 -7.03 -22.91 -11.57
CA ASN A 3 -6.42 -21.87 -10.75
C ASN A 3 -7.29 -20.63 -10.95
N ASP A 4 -8.04 -20.21 -9.92
CA ASP A 4 -8.88 -19.02 -10.02
C ASP A 4 -8.02 -17.81 -10.36
N VAL A 5 -8.33 -17.18 -11.50
CA VAL A 5 -7.73 -15.89 -11.87
C VAL A 5 -8.40 -14.84 -10.99
N PRO A 6 -7.65 -14.07 -10.18
CA PRO A 6 -8.24 -13.09 -9.31
C PRO A 6 -8.98 -12.01 -10.12
N VAL A 7 -10.26 -11.82 -9.81
CA VAL A 7 -11.11 -10.76 -10.39
C VAL A 7 -11.17 -9.60 -9.41
N PHE A 8 -10.81 -8.41 -9.88
CA PHE A 8 -10.82 -7.19 -9.08
C PHE A 8 -12.07 -6.35 -9.38
N GLY A 9 -12.55 -5.64 -8.37
CA GLY A 9 -13.68 -4.71 -8.52
C GLY A 9 -13.34 -3.49 -9.39
N THR A 10 -14.36 -2.69 -9.70
CA THR A 10 -14.18 -1.44 -10.46
C THR A 10 -13.25 -0.48 -9.72
N PRO A 11 -12.21 0.08 -10.39
CA PRO A 11 -11.33 1.06 -9.76
C PRO A 11 -12.09 2.32 -9.31
N VAL A 12 -11.79 2.79 -8.10
CA VAL A 12 -12.35 4.04 -7.55
C VAL A 12 -11.23 5.07 -7.43
N PRO A 13 -11.32 6.22 -8.13
CA PRO A 13 -10.31 7.27 -8.02
C PRO A 13 -10.23 7.84 -6.60
N ARG A 14 -9.01 7.97 -6.07
CA ARG A 14 -8.76 8.62 -4.78
C ARG A 14 -7.56 9.56 -4.86
N LYS A 15 -7.61 10.63 -4.05
CA LYS A 15 -6.47 11.51 -3.85
C LYS A 15 -5.44 10.81 -2.99
N ALA A 16 -4.17 10.95 -3.35
CA ALA A 16 -3.03 10.58 -2.52
C ALA A 16 -2.39 11.85 -1.97
N TYR A 17 -1.89 11.79 -0.74
CA TYR A 17 -1.06 12.83 -0.15
C TYR A 17 0.39 12.71 -0.61
N SER A 18 0.90 11.49 -0.72
CA SER A 18 2.25 11.19 -1.17
C SER A 18 2.32 9.83 -1.88
N PHE A 19 3.31 9.69 -2.77
CA PHE A 19 3.70 8.42 -3.37
C PHE A 19 5.22 8.39 -3.46
N GLY A 20 5.86 7.62 -2.59
CA GLY A 20 7.30 7.64 -2.37
C GLY A 20 7.93 6.26 -2.41
N THR A 21 9.27 6.22 -2.39
CA THR A 21 10.01 4.98 -2.13
C THR A 21 9.67 4.46 -0.74
N HIS A 22 9.48 3.14 -0.60
CA HIS A 22 9.22 2.54 0.71
C HIS A 22 10.33 2.88 1.70
N ARG A 23 9.94 3.23 2.93
CA ARG A 23 10.88 3.46 4.01
C ARG A 23 11.43 2.12 4.50
N ALA A 24 12.75 1.93 4.39
CA ALA A 24 13.42 0.79 5.01
C ALA A 24 13.14 0.74 6.52
N GLU A 25 12.61 -0.39 7.00
CA GLU A 25 12.52 -0.65 8.44
C GLU A 25 13.90 -1.01 9.01
N ASN A 26 14.19 -0.48 10.21
CA ASN A 26 15.31 -0.98 11.00
C ASN A 26 14.81 -2.20 11.78
N LEU A 27 15.30 -3.38 11.39
CA LEU A 27 14.77 -4.65 11.88
C LEU A 27 15.52 -5.19 13.11
N ASP A 28 16.49 -4.48 13.67
CA ASP A 28 17.25 -4.87 14.90
C ASP A 28 17.63 -6.37 14.96
N GLY A 29 18.15 -6.91 13.86
CA GLY A 29 18.54 -8.32 13.75
C GLY A 29 17.43 -9.31 13.36
N HIS A 30 16.20 -8.85 13.17
CA HIS A 30 15.10 -9.64 12.61
C HIS A 30 15.09 -9.59 11.07
N THR A 31 14.57 -10.64 10.44
CA THR A 31 14.27 -10.64 9.00
C THR A 31 12.78 -10.42 8.79
N SER A 32 12.41 -9.23 8.35
CA SER A 32 11.13 -8.99 7.67
C SER A 32 11.34 -9.21 6.18
N GLN A 33 10.35 -9.78 5.50
CA GLN A 33 10.33 -9.81 4.05
C GLN A 33 9.93 -8.40 3.61
N ASP A 34 10.90 -7.48 3.54
CA ASP A 34 10.68 -6.13 3.03
C ASP A 34 10.50 -6.21 1.51
N VAL A 35 9.26 -6.54 1.10
CA VAL A 35 8.86 -6.68 -0.31
C VAL A 35 8.17 -5.41 -0.81
N ALA A 36 7.96 -4.44 0.07
CA ALA A 36 7.35 -3.17 -0.29
C ALA A 36 8.38 -2.32 -1.05
N GLU A 37 7.97 -1.80 -2.20
CA GLU A 37 8.80 -0.96 -3.05
C GLU A 37 8.40 0.52 -2.92
N ARG A 38 7.11 0.76 -2.62
CA ARG A 38 6.51 2.08 -2.56
C ARG A 38 5.61 2.24 -1.34
N ASP A 39 5.58 3.45 -0.81
CA ASP A 39 4.60 3.88 0.19
C ASP A 39 3.62 4.87 -0.47
N LEU A 40 2.33 4.60 -0.33
CA LEU A 40 1.24 5.46 -0.78
C LEU A 40 0.45 5.97 0.41
N GLU A 41 0.50 7.27 0.67
CA GLU A 41 -0.26 7.92 1.74
C GLU A 41 -1.61 8.42 1.20
N ILE A 42 -2.71 7.99 1.81
CA ILE A 42 -4.08 8.34 1.38
C ILE A 42 -4.94 8.80 2.56
N PRO A 43 -6.02 9.58 2.29
CA PRO A 43 -7.02 9.90 3.30
C PRO A 43 -7.57 8.65 4.00
N PRO A 44 -8.01 8.75 5.26
CA PRO A 44 -8.57 7.64 6.02
C PRO A 44 -9.62 6.86 5.23
N THR A 45 -9.35 5.57 4.99
CA THR A 45 -10.26 4.65 4.31
C THR A 45 -9.85 3.22 4.63
N THR A 46 -10.80 2.28 4.55
CA THR A 46 -10.47 0.85 4.60
C THR A 46 -9.67 0.46 3.35
N VAL A 47 -8.58 -0.27 3.56
CA VAL A 47 -7.75 -0.90 2.53
C VAL A 47 -7.52 -2.35 2.95
N ASN A 48 -7.73 -3.29 2.04
CA ASN A 48 -7.49 -4.71 2.24
C ASN A 48 -6.18 -5.13 1.58
N LEU A 49 -5.55 -6.20 2.08
CA LEU A 49 -4.34 -6.75 1.46
C LEU A 49 -4.56 -7.30 0.04
N MET A 50 -5.81 -7.62 -0.32
CA MET A 50 -6.16 -8.05 -1.68
C MET A 50 -6.44 -6.88 -2.63
N ASP A 51 -6.44 -5.64 -2.13
CA ASP A 51 -6.65 -4.46 -2.96
C ASP A 51 -5.43 -4.18 -3.83
N ARG A 52 -5.69 -3.67 -5.04
CA ARG A 52 -4.67 -3.19 -5.97
C ARG A 52 -4.81 -1.70 -6.19
N PHE A 53 -3.67 -1.07 -6.42
CA PHE A 53 -3.58 0.35 -6.71
C PHE A 53 -2.94 0.57 -8.07
N THR A 54 -3.54 1.42 -8.89
CA THR A 54 -2.95 1.88 -10.15
C THR A 54 -2.45 3.29 -9.96
N VAL A 55 -1.16 3.50 -10.19
CA VAL A 55 -0.51 4.81 -10.13
C VAL A 55 0.19 5.06 -11.46
N GLY A 56 -0.34 5.99 -12.26
CA GLY A 56 0.10 6.17 -13.64
C GLY A 56 -0.21 4.93 -14.49
N ALA A 57 0.80 4.38 -15.16
CA ALA A 57 0.69 3.17 -15.97
C ALA A 57 0.96 1.88 -15.17
N ASP A 58 1.39 2.00 -13.91
CA ASP A 58 1.82 0.87 -13.11
C ASP A 58 0.72 0.38 -12.17
N THR A 59 0.65 -0.93 -11.98
CA THR A 59 -0.23 -1.57 -11.00
C THR A 59 0.59 -2.17 -9.87
N TYR A 60 0.10 -1.98 -8.64
CA TYR A 60 0.72 -2.42 -7.41
C TYR A 60 -0.25 -3.28 -6.60
N GLU A 61 0.28 -4.30 -5.93
CA GLU A 61 -0.40 -5.08 -4.91
C GLU A 61 -0.14 -4.49 -3.53
N THR A 62 -1.14 -4.57 -2.67
CA THR A 62 -1.01 -4.21 -1.26
C THR A 62 -0.29 -5.32 -0.52
N VAL A 63 0.87 -5.02 0.07
CA VAL A 63 1.64 -5.98 0.89
C VAL A 63 1.61 -5.62 2.38
N GLY A 64 1.22 -4.39 2.71
CA GLY A 64 1.07 -3.91 4.08
C GLY A 64 0.17 -2.69 4.17
N VAL A 65 -0.42 -2.48 5.34
CA VAL A 65 -1.25 -1.31 5.64
C VAL A 65 -0.87 -0.80 7.03
N ARG A 66 -0.43 0.46 7.10
CA ARG A 66 -0.18 1.15 8.36
C ARG A 66 -1.27 2.18 8.59
N ASP A 67 -2.02 1.98 9.65
CA ASP A 67 -2.97 2.97 10.13
C ASP A 67 -2.23 4.06 10.90
N CYS A 68 -2.20 5.26 10.31
CA CYS A 68 -1.60 6.45 10.92
C CYS A 68 -2.66 7.51 11.26
N THR A 69 -3.94 7.11 11.37
CA THR A 69 -5.06 8.00 11.71
C THR A 69 -5.02 8.50 13.15
N GLY A 70 -4.33 7.78 14.04
CA GLY A 70 -4.06 8.21 15.43
C GLY A 70 -3.29 9.53 15.50
N GLY A 71 -2.47 9.81 14.48
CA GLY A 71 -1.74 11.06 14.32
C GLY A 71 -0.64 11.32 15.36
N PHE A 72 0.18 12.33 15.11
CA PHE A 72 1.17 12.86 16.05
C PHE A 72 1.12 14.39 16.00
N HIS A 73 0.93 15.05 17.15
CA HIS A 73 0.84 16.52 17.26
C HIS A 73 -0.15 17.17 16.27
N GLY A 74 -1.34 16.59 16.11
CA GLY A 74 -2.40 17.14 15.26
C GLY A 74 -2.29 16.82 13.77
N TRP A 75 -1.17 16.24 13.33
CA TRP A 75 -1.03 15.72 11.97
C TRP A 75 -1.56 14.29 11.89
N LYS A 76 -2.47 14.02 10.94
CA LYS A 76 -3.09 12.72 10.68
C LYS A 76 -2.88 12.35 9.20
N PRO A 77 -1.78 11.66 8.84
CA PRO A 77 -1.48 11.32 7.44
C PRO A 77 -2.47 10.31 6.83
N GLY A 78 -3.35 9.71 7.64
CA GLY A 78 -4.38 8.80 7.16
C GLY A 78 -3.87 7.37 7.15
N ILE A 79 -3.90 6.73 5.98
CA ILE A 79 -3.44 5.35 5.79
C ILE A 79 -2.20 5.36 4.91
N VAL A 80 -1.17 4.62 5.32
CA VAL A 80 -0.01 4.32 4.47
C VAL A 80 -0.18 2.91 3.92
N VAL A 81 -0.29 2.80 2.60
CA VAL A 81 -0.35 1.51 1.91
C VAL A 81 1.04 1.17 1.41
N GLU A 82 1.55 0.02 1.81
CA GLU A 82 2.83 -0.52 1.38
C GLU A 82 2.60 -1.37 0.13
N LEU A 83 3.28 -1.00 -0.95
CA LEU A 83 2.96 -1.43 -2.30
C LEU A 83 4.13 -2.15 -2.95
N LYS A 84 3.84 -3.28 -3.58
CA LYS A 84 4.77 -4.03 -4.45
C LYS A 84 4.30 -3.95 -5.88
N LYS A 85 5.18 -3.65 -6.83
CA LYS A 85 4.81 -3.60 -8.25
C LYS A 85 4.43 -4.99 -8.77
N VAL A 86 3.31 -5.07 -9.48
CA VAL A 86 2.94 -6.29 -10.21
C VAL A 86 3.89 -6.42 -11.39
N LYS A 87 4.70 -7.47 -11.40
CA LYS A 87 5.55 -7.81 -12.55
C LYS A 87 4.70 -8.60 -13.54
N GLY A 88 4.63 -8.12 -14.77
CA GLY A 88 4.08 -8.85 -15.91
C GLY A 88 5.07 -9.87 -16.47
#